data_AF-A0A1B6CUH0-F1
#
_entry.id   AF-A0A1B6CUH0-F1
#
_cell.length_a   1.000
_cell.length_b   1.000
_cell.length_c   1.000
_cell.angle_alpha   90.00
_cell.angle_beta   90.00
_cell.angle_gamma   90.00
#
_symmetry.space_group_name_H-M   'P 1'
#
loop_
_entity.id
_entity.type
_entity.pdbx_description
1 polymer ?
#
loop_
_entity_poly.entity_id
_entity_poly.type
_entity_poly.pdbx_seq_one_letter_code
_entity_poly.pdbx_strand_id
1 'polypeptide(L)'
;VMSPQLLMLSGIGPCKHLEEVGIKCKIDLPGFGENLQDHIAMGGATFLFNSPESTRPLGAGFVLPRMFTLNSLLKFRNQSGPIYGLPTTECMAFVSTRHNKAGAEWPDIQLLFSSAGDNTDGGLFGRRNNGLTDEYYSTVFEPIVYHDAFSIVVLLLRPKSRGKILLRNKHPHS
;
A
#
# COMPACT_ATOMS: atom_id res chain seq x y z
N VAL A 1 8.62 8.33 7.54
CA VAL A 1 8.35 9.79 7.71
C VAL A 1 9.33 10.47 8.70
N MET A 2 10.44 9.84 9.09
CA MET A 2 11.27 10.32 10.22
C MET A 2 12.29 11.43 9.86
N SER A 3 12.66 11.60 8.59
CA SER A 3 13.71 12.55 8.22
C SER A 3 13.36 14.02 8.51
N PRO A 4 12.14 14.53 8.21
CA PRO A 4 11.76 15.89 8.59
C PRO A 4 11.70 16.10 10.10
N GLN A 5 11.20 15.11 10.84
CA GLN A 5 11.11 15.17 12.30
C GLN A 5 12.49 15.29 12.94
N LEU A 6 13.46 14.46 12.52
CA LEU A 6 14.83 14.49 13.06
C LEU A 6 15.51 15.84 12.85
N LEU A 7 15.38 16.42 11.65
CA LEU A 7 15.99 17.72 11.34
C LEU A 7 15.34 18.86 12.14
N MET A 8 14.01 18.88 12.23
CA MET A 8 13.30 19.87 13.04
C MET A 8 13.67 19.76 14.53
N LEU A 9 13.75 18.54 15.09
CA LEU A 9 14.19 18.31 16.47
C LEU A 9 15.65 18.74 16.71
N SER A 10 16.47 18.73 15.66
CA SER A 10 17.86 19.19 15.70
C SER A 10 18.00 20.72 15.61
N GLY A 11 16.89 21.44 15.43
CA GLY A 11 16.85 22.90 15.27
C GLY A 11 16.97 23.38 13.81
N ILE A 12 16.69 22.50 12.83
CA ILE A 12 16.78 22.78 11.40
C ILE A 12 15.38 22.71 10.79
N GLY A 13 14.79 23.84 10.42
CA GLY A 13 13.41 23.93 9.93
C GLY A 13 12.84 25.35 10.03
N PRO A 14 11.52 25.53 9.91
CA PRO A 14 10.92 26.86 9.99
C PRO A 14 11.05 27.42 11.41
N CYS A 15 11.85 28.47 11.63
CA CYS A 15 12.15 28.96 12.99
C CYS A 15 10.90 29.28 13.80
N LYS A 16 9.90 29.92 13.17
CA LYS A 16 8.63 30.25 13.82
C LYS A 16 7.96 29.01 14.44
N HIS A 17 7.87 27.91 13.67
CA HIS A 17 7.29 26.66 14.16
C HIS A 17 8.16 26.02 15.25
N LEU A 18 9.49 26.02 15.06
CA LEU A 18 10.42 25.47 16.04
C LEU A 18 10.30 26.18 17.40
N GLU A 19 10.21 27.51 17.40
CA GLU A 19 10.02 28.32 18.60
C GLU A 19 8.65 28.06 19.26
N GLU A 20 7.58 27.94 18.47
CA GLU A 20 6.22 27.58 18.96
C GLU A 20 6.22 26.25 19.73
N VAL A 21 7.04 25.27 19.33
CA VAL A 21 7.18 23.98 20.02
C VAL A 21 8.33 23.93 21.05
N GLY A 22 8.98 25.07 21.32
CA GLY A 22 10.01 25.20 22.35
C GLY A 22 11.39 24.63 21.96
N ILE A 23 11.73 24.65 20.66
CA ILE A 23 13.02 24.23 20.11
C ILE A 23 13.79 25.47 19.65
N LYS A 24 15.05 25.59 20.08
CA LYS A 24 15.94 26.65 19.60
C LYS A 24 16.22 26.46 18.11
N CYS A 25 15.85 27.44 17.29
CA CYS A 25 16.21 27.44 15.88
C CYS A 25 17.73 27.64 15.72
N LYS A 26 18.37 26.76 14.94
CA LYS A 26 19.78 26.85 14.56
C LYS A 26 19.94 27.31 13.11
N ILE A 27 19.10 26.78 12.22
CA ILE A 27 19.08 27.11 10.80
C ILE A 27 17.62 27.30 10.41
N ASP A 28 17.27 28.51 9.97
CA ASP A 28 15.95 28.78 9.41
C ASP A 28 15.87 28.19 8.00
N LEU A 29 14.96 27.24 7.81
CA LEU A 29 14.62 26.69 6.50
C LEU A 29 13.11 26.81 6.28
N PRO A 30 12.66 27.96 5.76
CA PRO A 30 11.26 28.16 5.40
C PRO A 30 10.80 27.12 4.38
N GLY A 31 9.65 26.50 4.63
CA GLY A 31 9.11 25.44 3.77
C GLY A 31 9.68 24.04 4.02
N PHE A 32 10.61 23.87 4.96
CA PHE A 32 11.05 22.53 5.37
C PHE A 32 9.89 21.77 6.03
N GLY A 33 9.64 20.54 5.57
CA GLY A 33 8.48 19.75 5.97
C GLY A 33 7.24 19.95 5.09
N GLU A 34 7.23 20.93 4.18
CA GLU A 34 6.16 21.12 3.19
C GLU A 34 6.29 20.16 1.99
N ASN A 35 5.33 20.23 1.06
CA ASN A 35 5.31 19.46 -0.19
C ASN A 35 5.32 17.93 0.03
N LEU A 36 4.75 17.46 1.14
CA LEU A 36 4.50 16.04 1.35
C LEU A 36 3.58 15.53 0.24
N GLN A 37 4.00 14.47 -0.42
CA GLN A 37 3.26 13.77 -1.46
C GLN A 37 3.22 12.30 -1.10
N ASP A 38 2.10 11.67 -1.44
CA ASP A 38 1.92 10.23 -1.34
C ASP A 38 1.12 9.73 -2.55
N HIS A 39 1.32 8.48 -2.94
CA HIS A 39 0.54 7.88 -4.01
C HIS A 39 -0.78 7.38 -3.44
N ILE A 40 -1.89 7.80 -4.07
CA ILE A 40 -3.21 7.28 -3.73
C ILE A 40 -3.40 5.99 -4.53
N ALA A 41 -3.62 4.90 -3.82
CA ALA A 41 -3.99 3.61 -4.39
C ALA A 41 -5.50 3.40 -4.26
N MET A 42 -6.15 2.97 -5.34
CA MET A 42 -7.52 2.47 -5.32
C MET A 42 -7.50 0.95 -5.28
N GLY A 43 -7.95 0.39 -4.16
CA GLY A 43 -8.19 -1.05 -3.97
C GLY A 43 -9.61 -1.47 -4.40
N GLY A 44 -9.98 -2.71 -4.13
CA GLY A 44 -11.34 -3.23 -4.34
C GLY A 44 -11.67 -3.72 -5.75
N ALA A 45 -10.82 -3.46 -6.76
CA ALA A 45 -10.97 -4.05 -8.10
C ALA A 45 -10.53 -5.53 -8.09
N THR A 46 -11.47 -6.40 -7.68
CA THR A 46 -11.29 -7.85 -7.56
C THR A 46 -11.98 -8.57 -8.71
N PHE A 47 -11.25 -9.44 -9.40
CA PHE A 47 -11.72 -10.20 -10.55
C PHE A 47 -11.68 -11.69 -10.24
N LEU A 48 -12.85 -12.33 -10.21
CA LEU A 48 -12.97 -13.76 -9.98
C LEU A 48 -12.56 -14.55 -11.22
N PHE A 49 -11.94 -15.71 -11.01
CA PHE A 49 -11.66 -16.65 -12.06
C PHE A 49 -11.71 -18.09 -11.55
N ASN A 50 -11.83 -19.05 -12.47
CA ASN A 50 -11.73 -20.46 -12.15
C ASN A 50 -10.30 -20.93 -12.39
N SER A 51 -9.63 -21.38 -11.32
CA SER A 51 -8.28 -21.95 -11.45
C SER A 51 -8.27 -23.17 -12.37
N PRO A 52 -7.27 -23.30 -13.26
CA PRO A 52 -7.09 -24.50 -14.07
C PRO A 52 -6.94 -25.74 -13.20
N GLU A 53 -7.46 -26.88 -13.65
CA GLU A 53 -7.43 -28.13 -12.88
C GLU A 53 -5.99 -28.57 -12.54
N SER A 54 -5.03 -28.29 -13.42
CA SER A 54 -3.59 -28.56 -13.22
C SER A 54 -2.97 -27.83 -12.01
N THR A 55 -3.62 -26.80 -11.49
CA THR A 55 -3.13 -26.01 -10.35
C THR A 55 -3.69 -26.47 -9.00
N ARG A 56 -4.60 -27.46 -9.00
CA ARG A 56 -5.16 -28.02 -7.77
C ARG A 56 -4.10 -28.82 -6.98
N PRO A 57 -4.20 -28.87 -5.64
CA PRO A 57 -5.28 -28.31 -4.80
C PRO A 57 -5.12 -26.82 -4.46
N LEU A 58 -4.01 -26.18 -4.83
CA LEU A 58 -3.68 -24.82 -4.40
C LEU A 58 -4.46 -23.74 -5.17
N GLY A 59 -4.72 -23.96 -6.46
CA GLY A 59 -5.23 -22.94 -7.36
C GLY A 59 -4.12 -22.07 -7.96
N ALA A 60 -4.45 -21.28 -8.98
CA ALA A 60 -3.53 -20.31 -9.57
C ALA A 60 -3.50 -19.00 -8.77
N GLY A 61 -4.57 -18.68 -8.03
CA GLY A 61 -4.64 -17.52 -7.16
C GLY A 61 -4.17 -17.83 -5.75
N PHE A 62 -3.67 -16.80 -5.07
CA PHE A 62 -3.43 -16.85 -3.65
C PHE A 62 -4.75 -16.84 -2.90
N VAL A 63 -4.99 -17.87 -2.09
CA VAL A 63 -6.11 -17.94 -1.14
C VAL A 63 -5.58 -18.50 0.18
N LEU A 64 -5.75 -17.72 1.24
CA LEU A 64 -5.02 -17.89 2.49
C LEU A 64 -5.15 -19.32 3.08
N PRO A 65 -6.35 -19.91 3.24
CA PRO A 65 -6.49 -21.27 3.79
C PRO A 65 -5.81 -22.36 2.95
N ARG A 66 -5.70 -22.18 1.63
CA ARG A 66 -5.01 -23.13 0.74
C ARG A 66 -3.49 -22.98 0.81
N MET A 67 -3.02 -21.75 1.03
CA MET A 67 -1.58 -21.42 1.00
C MET A 67 -0.90 -21.56 2.36
N PHE A 68 -1.58 -21.24 3.46
CA PHE A 68 -1.04 -21.30 4.82
C PHE A 68 -1.38 -22.62 5.50
N THR A 69 -0.65 -23.67 5.11
CA THR A 69 -0.73 -25.00 5.73
C THR A 69 0.59 -25.39 6.38
N LEU A 70 0.57 -26.41 7.27
CA LEU A 70 1.80 -26.96 7.84
C LEU A 70 2.78 -27.44 6.76
N ASN A 71 2.27 -28.02 5.67
CA ASN A 71 3.11 -28.43 4.54
C ASN A 71 3.80 -27.23 3.87
N SER A 72 3.08 -26.13 3.67
CA SER A 72 3.65 -24.89 3.13
C SER A 72 4.75 -24.34 4.03
N LEU A 73 4.58 -24.39 5.34
CA LEU A 73 5.60 -23.98 6.32
C LEU A 73 6.86 -24.86 6.27
N LEU A 74 6.68 -26.18 6.17
CA LEU A 74 7.80 -27.12 6.04
C LEU A 74 8.58 -26.91 4.74
N LYS A 75 7.88 -26.64 3.64
CA LYS A 75 8.50 -26.29 2.35
C LYS A 75 9.25 -24.96 2.42
N PHE A 76 8.69 -23.98 3.12
CA PHE A 76 9.32 -22.67 3.30
C PHE A 76 10.65 -22.74 4.03
N ARG A 77 10.77 -23.62 5.05
CA ARG A 77 12.06 -23.90 5.73
C ARG A 77 13.15 -24.33 4.74
N ASN A 78 12.76 -25.04 3.69
CA ASN A 78 13.66 -25.49 2.64
C ASN A 78 13.70 -24.49 1.45
N GLN A 79 13.34 -23.21 1.67
CA GLN A 79 13.34 -22.14 0.67
C GLN A 79 12.48 -22.48 -0.56
N SER A 80 11.34 -23.14 -0.33
CA SER A 80 10.46 -23.61 -1.39
C SER A 80 8.98 -23.47 -1.02
N GLY A 81 8.09 -23.72 -1.99
CA GLY A 81 6.66 -23.79 -1.75
C GLY A 81 5.92 -22.45 -1.90
N PRO A 82 4.58 -22.47 -1.72
CA PRO A 82 3.71 -21.39 -2.17
C PRO A 82 3.87 -20.08 -1.40
N ILE A 83 4.32 -20.15 -0.14
CA ILE A 83 4.53 -18.97 0.71
C ILE A 83 5.96 -18.39 0.60
N TYR A 84 6.80 -18.95 -0.29
CA TYR A 84 8.11 -18.38 -0.61
C TYR A 84 8.00 -17.21 -1.61
N GLY A 85 6.93 -17.15 -2.40
CA GLY A 85 6.61 -16.05 -3.32
C GLY A 85 5.70 -14.99 -2.69
N LEU A 86 5.76 -13.76 -3.22
CA LEU A 86 4.91 -12.65 -2.78
C LEU A 86 3.76 -12.44 -3.77
N PRO A 87 2.49 -12.71 -3.40
CA PRO A 87 1.36 -12.67 -4.34
C PRO A 87 0.82 -11.26 -4.64
N THR A 88 1.42 -10.22 -4.06
CA THR A 88 0.82 -8.87 -4.02
C THR A 88 1.21 -7.95 -5.18
N THR A 89 2.38 -8.14 -5.80
CA THR A 89 2.83 -7.28 -6.90
C THR A 89 3.66 -8.08 -7.90
N GLU A 90 2.99 -8.93 -8.66
CA GLU A 90 3.66 -9.86 -9.58
C GLU A 90 3.92 -9.24 -10.95
N CYS A 91 3.06 -8.31 -11.38
CA CYS A 91 3.20 -7.58 -12.63
C CYS A 91 2.85 -6.10 -12.42
N MET A 92 3.40 -5.25 -13.28
CA MET A 92 3.12 -3.82 -13.26
C MET A 92 2.96 -3.28 -14.67
N ALA A 93 2.11 -2.27 -14.84
CA ALA A 93 1.99 -1.51 -16.08
C ALA A 93 1.87 -0.01 -15.78
N PHE A 94 2.25 0.81 -16.77
CA PHE A 94 2.11 2.26 -16.71
C PHE A 94 1.17 2.73 -17.82
N VAL A 95 0.28 3.65 -17.47
CA VAL A 95 -0.70 4.19 -18.40
C VAL A 95 -0.68 5.71 -18.31
N SER A 96 -0.71 6.36 -19.47
CA SER A 96 -0.97 7.79 -19.58
C SER A 96 -2.43 8.01 -19.92
N THR A 97 -3.18 8.61 -19.00
CA THR A 97 -4.59 8.93 -19.26
C THR A 97 -4.71 10.10 -20.24
N ARG A 98 -5.89 10.26 -20.84
CA ARG A 98 -6.23 11.44 -21.65
C ARG A 98 -6.13 12.78 -20.88
N HIS A 99 -6.07 12.72 -19.55
CA HIS A 99 -5.97 13.90 -18.69
C HIS A 99 -4.51 14.26 -18.38
N ASN A 100 -3.55 13.42 -18.79
CA ASN A 100 -2.14 13.65 -18.59
C ASN A 100 -1.62 14.76 -19.51
N LYS A 101 -1.31 15.92 -18.94
CA LYS A 101 -0.73 17.06 -19.66
C LYS A 101 0.77 16.91 -19.92
N ALA A 102 1.43 15.96 -19.25
CA ALA A 102 2.88 15.79 -19.30
C ALA A 102 3.36 14.94 -20.49
N GLY A 103 2.44 14.34 -21.26
CA GLY A 103 2.75 13.48 -22.40
C GLY A 103 2.92 12.00 -22.03
N ALA A 104 3.00 11.14 -23.05
CA ALA A 104 2.97 9.69 -22.89
C ALA A 104 4.20 9.11 -22.16
N GLU A 105 5.35 9.78 -22.25
CA GLU A 105 6.61 9.37 -21.62
C GLU A 105 6.61 9.57 -20.09
N TRP A 106 5.62 10.32 -19.57
CA TRP A 106 5.53 10.61 -18.15
C TRP A 106 4.17 10.19 -17.58
N PRO A 107 3.96 8.89 -17.31
CA PRO A 107 2.65 8.34 -16.96
C PRO A 107 2.10 8.91 -15.65
N ASP A 108 0.76 8.99 -15.59
CA ASP A 108 -0.02 9.46 -14.44
C ASP A 108 -0.71 8.33 -13.68
N ILE A 109 -0.74 7.11 -14.24
CA ILE A 109 -1.28 5.90 -13.61
C ILE A 109 -0.26 4.77 -13.64
N GLN A 110 -0.16 4.05 -12.52
CA GLN A 110 0.48 2.74 -12.41
C GLN A 110 -0.55 1.69 -12.04
N LEU A 111 -0.53 0.55 -12.72
CA LEU A 111 -1.33 -0.62 -12.41
C LEU A 111 -0.43 -1.65 -11.73
N LEU A 112 -0.79 -2.11 -10.54
CA LEU A 112 -0.16 -3.25 -9.88
C LEU A 112 -1.10 -4.44 -9.96
N PHE A 113 -0.59 -5.56 -10.47
CA PHE A 113 -1.34 -6.80 -10.58
C PHE A 113 -0.95 -7.72 -9.42
N SER A 114 -1.96 -8.19 -8.71
CA SER A 114 -1.82 -9.14 -7.62
C SER A 114 -2.60 -10.41 -7.95
N SER A 115 -2.00 -11.56 -7.71
CA SER A 115 -2.68 -12.86 -7.73
C SER A 115 -3.53 -13.09 -6.48
N ALA A 116 -3.94 -12.03 -5.79
CA ALA A 116 -4.81 -12.03 -4.64
C ALA A 116 -5.86 -10.91 -4.79
N GLY A 117 -6.99 -11.06 -4.10
CA GLY A 117 -8.02 -10.05 -3.93
C GLY A 117 -8.37 -9.85 -2.46
N ASP A 118 -9.15 -8.82 -2.14
CA ASP A 118 -9.58 -8.52 -0.75
C ASP A 118 -10.43 -9.65 -0.13
N ASN A 119 -10.99 -10.54 -0.96
CA ASN A 119 -11.75 -11.73 -0.56
C ASN A 119 -10.86 -12.94 -0.19
N THR A 120 -9.58 -12.93 -0.59
CA THR A 120 -8.74 -14.13 -0.60
C THR A 120 -8.14 -14.50 0.76
N ASP A 121 -8.09 -13.55 1.70
CA ASP A 121 -7.59 -13.75 3.06
C ASP A 121 -8.69 -13.81 4.12
N GLY A 122 -9.96 -13.77 3.72
CA GLY A 122 -11.11 -13.77 4.62
C GLY A 122 -11.21 -12.51 5.50
N GLY A 123 -10.52 -11.44 5.15
CA GLY A 123 -10.55 -10.16 5.87
C GLY A 123 -9.59 -10.11 7.06
N LEU A 124 -8.66 -11.08 7.15
CA LEU A 124 -7.71 -11.19 8.27
C LEU A 124 -6.67 -10.06 8.26
N PHE A 125 -6.16 -9.69 7.08
CA PHE A 125 -5.13 -8.66 6.91
C PHE A 125 -5.60 -7.53 6.00
N GLY A 126 -6.14 -7.86 4.82
CA GLY A 126 -6.52 -6.91 3.78
C GLY A 126 -7.55 -5.89 4.25
N ARG A 127 -8.62 -6.36 4.90
CA ARG A 127 -9.67 -5.49 5.46
C ARG A 127 -9.10 -4.44 6.43
N ARG A 128 -8.26 -4.89 7.38
CA ARG A 128 -7.64 -4.00 8.38
C ARG A 128 -6.61 -3.07 7.76
N ASN A 129 -5.75 -3.57 6.88
CA ASN A 129 -4.68 -2.79 6.27
C ASN A 129 -5.21 -1.69 5.34
N ASN A 130 -6.35 -1.94 4.69
CA ASN A 130 -7.00 -0.97 3.81
C ASN A 130 -8.08 -0.13 4.52
N GLY A 131 -8.28 -0.31 5.83
CA GLY A 131 -9.27 0.45 6.61
C GLY A 131 -10.72 0.23 6.17
N LEU A 132 -11.05 -0.96 5.65
CA LEU A 132 -12.40 -1.29 5.20
C LEU A 132 -13.32 -1.54 6.40
N THR A 133 -14.52 -0.94 6.37
CA THR A 133 -15.54 -1.18 7.39
C THR A 133 -16.06 -2.61 7.31
N ASP A 134 -16.55 -3.14 8.44
CA ASP A 134 -17.17 -4.47 8.49
C ASP A 134 -18.35 -4.56 7.52
N GLU A 135 -19.19 -3.53 7.47
CA GLU A 135 -20.36 -3.44 6.58
C GLU A 135 -19.98 -3.47 5.10
N TYR A 136 -18.94 -2.72 4.71
CA TYR A 136 -18.47 -2.76 3.33
C TYR A 136 -17.90 -4.13 2.97
N TYR A 137 -17.12 -4.72 3.88
CA TYR A 137 -16.50 -6.02 3.65
C TYR A 137 -17.54 -7.14 3.52
N SER A 138 -18.51 -7.19 4.43
CA SER A 138 -19.58 -8.18 4.39
C SER A 138 -20.43 -8.05 3.13
N THR A 139 -20.76 -6.82 2.74
CA THR A 139 -21.60 -6.58 1.55
C THR A 139 -20.89 -6.98 0.25
N VAL A 140 -19.59 -6.65 0.12
CA VAL A 140 -18.87 -6.78 -1.16
C VAL A 140 -18.12 -8.11 -1.27
N PHE A 141 -17.44 -8.55 -0.21
CA PHE A 141 -16.47 -9.65 -0.29
C PHE A 141 -16.94 -10.95 0.34
N GLU A 142 -17.78 -10.92 1.39
CA GLU A 142 -18.28 -12.14 2.03
C GLU A 142 -18.91 -13.15 1.06
N PRO A 143 -19.71 -12.75 0.05
CA PRO A 143 -20.28 -13.70 -0.92
C PRO A 143 -19.26 -14.42 -1.79
N ILE A 144 -18.02 -13.92 -1.83
CA ILE A 144 -16.94 -14.40 -2.69
C ILE A 144 -15.68 -14.78 -1.90
N VAL A 145 -15.77 -14.86 -0.57
CA VAL A 145 -14.63 -15.20 0.30
C VAL A 145 -14.01 -16.53 -0.14
N TYR A 146 -12.68 -16.53 -0.24
CA TYR A 146 -11.87 -17.69 -0.68
C TYR A 146 -12.12 -18.20 -2.11
N HIS A 147 -12.88 -17.48 -2.93
CA HIS A 147 -12.85 -17.70 -4.37
C HIS A 147 -11.51 -17.22 -4.95
N ASP A 148 -11.04 -17.94 -5.97
CA ASP A 148 -9.88 -17.53 -6.76
C ASP A 148 -10.13 -16.16 -7.39
N ALA A 149 -9.21 -15.24 -7.13
CA ALA A 149 -9.30 -13.88 -7.61
C ALA A 149 -7.92 -13.26 -7.84
N PHE A 150 -7.85 -12.35 -8.79
CA PHE A 150 -6.73 -11.42 -8.93
C PHE A 150 -7.25 -10.00 -8.75
N SER A 151 -6.37 -9.07 -8.40
CA SER A 151 -6.72 -7.67 -8.29
C SER A 151 -5.78 -6.78 -9.09
N ILE A 152 -6.33 -5.63 -9.50
CA ILE A 152 -5.57 -4.57 -10.16
C ILE A 152 -5.66 -3.34 -9.28
N VAL A 153 -4.56 -3.02 -8.59
CA VAL A 153 -4.48 -1.80 -7.77
C VAL A 153 -4.08 -0.65 -8.68
N VAL A 154 -4.92 0.38 -8.73
CA VAL A 154 -4.69 1.57 -9.55
C VAL A 154 -4.04 2.64 -8.69
N LEU A 155 -2.80 3.02 -9.00
CA LEU A 155 -2.07 4.06 -8.30
C LEU A 155 -2.05 5.33 -9.12
N LEU A 156 -2.43 6.44 -8.48
CA LEU A 156 -2.26 7.78 -9.02
C LEU A 156 -0.82 8.27 -8.76
N LEU A 157 -0.05 8.46 -9.82
CA LEU A 157 1.35 8.89 -9.76
C LEU A 157 1.52 10.41 -9.68
N ARG A 158 0.47 11.16 -10.03
CA ARG A 158 0.48 12.63 -10.09
C ARG A 158 -0.63 13.22 -9.23
N PRO A 159 -0.61 12.96 -7.90
CA PRO A 159 -1.57 13.58 -7.00
C PRO A 159 -1.39 15.10 -7.02
N LYS A 160 -2.51 15.83 -7.02
CA LYS A 160 -2.51 17.29 -6.82
C LYS A 160 -2.40 17.67 -5.35
N SER A 161 -2.74 16.75 -4.44
CA SER A 161 -2.66 16.96 -3.01
C SER A 161 -1.21 17.22 -2.58
N ARG A 162 -1.06 18.16 -1.63
CA ARG A 162 0.20 18.48 -0.96
C ARG A 162 -0.09 18.58 0.53
N GLY A 163 0.74 17.92 1.32
CA GLY A 163 0.68 17.97 2.77
C GLY A 163 1.91 18.64 3.37
N LYS A 164 1.92 18.70 4.69
CA LYS A 164 3.04 19.18 5.49
C LYS A 164 3.26 18.29 6.70
N ILE A 165 4.50 18.18 7.13
CA ILE A 165 4.92 17.49 8.34
C ILE A 165 5.44 18.54 9.30
N LEU A 166 4.77 18.66 10.44
CA LEU A 166 5.15 19.56 11.52
C LEU A 166 5.39 18.74 12.80
N LEU A 167 6.28 19.24 13.65
CA LEU A 167 6.40 18.70 15.00
C LEU A 167 5.15 19.04 15.81
N ARG A 168 4.57 18.03 16.47
CA ARG A 168 3.53 18.25 17.47
C ARG A 168 4.12 18.90 18.73
N ASN A 169 5.30 18.45 19.14
CA ASN A 169 6.07 18.98 20.25
C ASN A 169 7.56 18.59 20.12
N LYS A 170 8.38 18.90 21.13
CA LYS A 170 9.83 18.60 21.16
C LYS A 170 10.20 17.17 21.53
N HIS A 171 9.23 16.27 21.74
CA HIS A 171 9.51 14.87 22.07
C HIS A 171 9.72 14.04 20.79
N PRO A 172 10.77 13.21 20.74
CA PRO A 172 11.12 12.45 19.54
C PRO A 172 10.14 11.34 19.17
N HIS A 173 9.22 10.99 20.05
CA HIS A 173 8.24 9.91 19.86
C HIS A 173 6.79 10.41 19.81
N SER A 174 6.59 11.73 19.67
CA SER A 174 5.25 12.33 19.63
C SER A 174 4.57 12.25 18.26
#